data_AF-A0A9J8DBB1-F1
#
_entry.id   AF-A0A9J8DBB1-F1
#
_cell.length_a   1.000
_cell.length_b   1.000
_cell.length_c   1.000
_cell.angle_alpha   90.00
_cell.angle_beta   90.00
_cell.angle_gamma   90.00
#
_symmetry.space_group_name_H-M   'P 1'
#
loop_
_entity.id
_entity.type
_entity.pdbx_description
1 polymer ?
#
loop_
_entity_poly.entity_id
_entity_poly.type
_entity_poly.pdbx_seq_one_letter_code
_entity_poly.pdbx_strand_id
1 'polypeptide(L)'
;MQPIMGKTADLTVVQKMTIDTLHKEGKTQKVIAKEAGCSQSSVSKHINREAKGRKRCDRKKCTSNRYNRTLERIVKQKPFKNVGEIHKEWTAAGVSASRTTTHRRMQDMGFSCRIPCVKPLLNNRQHQKRLASKRTGLLLSSPKLCALMKVTFAFPLEIRVPESGGRKERHTIHVA
;
A
#
# COMPACT_ATOMS: atom_id res chain seq x y z
N MET A 1 30.90 -41.62 -15.74
CA MET A 1 29.82 -40.68 -15.39
C MET A 1 30.34 -39.26 -15.63
N GLN A 2 30.02 -38.67 -16.78
CA GLN A 2 30.45 -37.31 -17.12
C GLN A 2 29.39 -36.30 -16.63
N PRO A 3 29.78 -35.12 -16.08
CA PRO A 3 28.81 -34.14 -15.61
C PRO A 3 28.15 -33.45 -16.81
N ILE A 4 26.82 -33.46 -16.82
CA ILE A 4 25.98 -32.76 -17.80
C ILE A 4 26.29 -31.26 -17.71
N MET A 5 26.97 -30.71 -18.72
CA MET A 5 27.23 -29.27 -18.84
C MET A 5 25.95 -28.54 -19.28
N GLY A 6 24.98 -28.44 -18.37
CA GLY A 6 23.73 -27.72 -18.54
C GLY A 6 23.69 -26.46 -17.66
N LYS A 7 23.73 -25.30 -18.32
CA LYS A 7 23.25 -23.95 -17.94
C LYS A 7 23.21 -23.60 -16.43
N THR A 8 24.21 -22.81 -16.06
CA THR A 8 24.52 -22.17 -14.77
C THR A 8 23.31 -21.74 -13.93
N ALA A 9 22.93 -22.56 -12.97
CA ALA A 9 22.19 -22.10 -11.79
C ALA A 9 23.13 -21.23 -10.92
N ASP A 10 22.58 -20.23 -10.24
CA ASP A 10 23.35 -19.47 -9.25
C ASP A 10 23.81 -20.40 -8.11
N LEU A 11 25.02 -20.18 -7.59
CA LEU A 11 25.54 -20.90 -6.41
C LEU A 11 24.51 -20.84 -5.28
N THR A 12 24.21 -22.00 -4.70
CA THR A 12 23.29 -22.08 -3.57
C THR A 12 23.89 -21.38 -2.34
N VAL A 13 23.05 -21.00 -1.39
CA VAL A 13 23.50 -20.34 -0.15
C VAL A 13 24.50 -21.24 0.60
N VAL A 14 24.23 -22.54 0.66
CA VAL A 14 25.12 -23.53 1.29
C VAL A 14 26.48 -23.57 0.60
N GLN A 15 26.51 -23.64 -0.73
CA GLN A 15 27.76 -23.65 -1.49
C GLN A 15 28.58 -22.38 -1.28
N LYS A 16 27.94 -21.21 -1.22
CA LYS A 16 28.61 -19.94 -0.94
C LYS A 16 29.26 -19.94 0.45
N MET A 17 28.55 -20.42 1.47
CA MET A 17 29.08 -20.53 2.83
C MET A 17 30.27 -21.50 2.91
N THR A 18 30.17 -22.66 2.26
CA THR A 18 31.28 -23.62 2.19
C THR A 18 32.49 -22.97 1.50
N ILE A 19 32.29 -22.25 0.39
CA ILE A 19 33.37 -21.53 -0.28
C ILE A 19 34.02 -20.49 0.65
N ASP A 20 33.21 -19.69 1.37
CA ASP A 20 33.73 -18.64 2.26
C ASP A 20 34.53 -19.22 3.44
N THR A 21 34.06 -20.30 4.05
CA THR A 21 34.76 -20.98 5.15
C THR A 21 36.08 -21.58 4.67
N LEU A 22 36.05 -22.38 3.60
CA LEU A 22 37.24 -23.06 3.10
C LEU A 22 38.28 -22.10 2.50
N HIS A 23 37.83 -20.94 1.99
CA HIS A 23 38.72 -19.87 1.54
C HIS A 23 39.43 -19.19 2.72
N LYS A 24 38.74 -18.98 3.85
CA LYS A 24 39.36 -18.45 5.08
C LYS A 24 40.37 -19.42 5.68
N GLU A 25 40.16 -20.73 5.53
CA GLU A 25 41.11 -21.79 5.91
C GLU A 25 42.36 -21.85 4.99
N GLY A 26 42.40 -21.08 3.90
CA GLY A 26 43.54 -21.04 2.98
C GLY A 26 43.61 -22.24 2.01
N LYS A 27 42.53 -23.01 1.85
CA LYS A 27 42.51 -24.15 0.92
C LYS A 27 42.56 -23.70 -0.54
N THR A 28 43.15 -24.53 -1.39
CA THR A 28 43.22 -24.25 -2.83
C THR A 28 41.84 -24.34 -3.49
N GLN A 29 41.59 -23.48 -4.49
CA GLN A 29 40.28 -23.40 -5.17
C GLN A 29 39.81 -24.72 -5.78
N LYS A 30 40.75 -25.61 -6.17
CA LYS A 30 40.44 -26.94 -6.72
C LYS A 30 39.82 -27.86 -5.66
N VAL A 31 40.31 -27.81 -4.43
CA VAL A 31 39.76 -28.57 -3.30
C VAL A 31 38.39 -28.02 -2.92
N ILE A 32 38.26 -26.69 -2.83
CA ILE A 32 36.99 -26.01 -2.55
C ILE A 32 35.93 -26.39 -3.59
N ALA A 33 36.28 -26.40 -4.87
CA ALA A 33 35.36 -26.77 -5.95
C ALA A 33 34.84 -28.22 -5.80
N LYS A 34 35.73 -29.16 -5.45
CA LYS A 34 35.36 -30.57 -5.23
C LYS A 34 34.46 -30.73 -4.01
N GLU A 35 34.76 -30.03 -2.91
CA GLU A 35 34.03 -30.11 -1.65
C GLU A 35 32.66 -29.41 -1.73
N ALA A 36 32.59 -28.24 -2.39
CA ALA A 36 31.33 -27.53 -2.62
C ALA A 36 30.48 -28.12 -3.78
N GLY A 37 31.01 -29.09 -4.53
CA GLY A 37 30.34 -29.66 -5.71
C GLY A 37 30.09 -28.64 -6.82
N CYS A 38 31.02 -27.71 -7.02
CA CYS A 38 30.91 -26.58 -7.95
C CYS A 38 32.05 -26.58 -8.99
N SER A 39 31.92 -25.82 -10.07
CA SER A 39 33.07 -25.58 -10.95
C SER A 39 34.10 -24.66 -10.28
N GLN A 40 35.39 -24.89 -10.53
CA GLN A 40 36.46 -24.01 -10.02
C GLN A 40 36.30 -22.56 -10.49
N SER A 41 35.76 -22.35 -11.70
CA SER A 41 35.43 -21.01 -12.22
C SER A 41 34.34 -20.30 -11.41
N SER A 42 33.39 -21.05 -10.83
CA SER A 42 32.34 -20.48 -9.97
C SER A 42 32.93 -20.06 -8.61
N VAL A 43 33.84 -20.85 -8.06
CA VAL A 43 34.57 -20.52 -6.82
C VAL A 43 35.40 -19.25 -7.00
N SER A 44 36.19 -19.17 -8.07
CA SER A 44 36.99 -17.98 -8.39
C SER A 44 36.13 -16.73 -8.59
N LYS A 45 34.99 -16.85 -9.31
CA LYS A 45 34.04 -15.74 -9.48
C LYS A 45 33.40 -15.31 -8.17
N HIS A 46 33.12 -16.23 -7.24
CA HIS A 46 32.52 -15.88 -5.95
C HIS A 46 33.51 -15.12 -5.06
N ILE A 47 34.74 -15.61 -4.94
CA ILE A 47 35.80 -14.98 -4.14
C ILE A 47 36.13 -13.57 -4.64
N ASN A 48 36.28 -13.41 -5.96
CA ASN A 48 36.72 -12.16 -6.58
C ASN A 48 35.58 -11.17 -6.87
N ARG A 49 34.32 -11.54 -6.62
CA ARG A 49 33.18 -10.67 -6.95
C ARG A 49 32.91 -9.72 -5.79
N GLU A 50 33.04 -8.44 -6.09
CA GLU A 50 32.52 -7.35 -5.28
C GLU A 50 31.05 -7.60 -4.88
N ALA A 51 30.71 -7.38 -3.60
CA ALA A 51 29.36 -7.62 -3.05
C ALA A 51 28.25 -6.85 -3.81
N LYS A 52 28.60 -5.81 -4.57
CA LYS A 52 27.71 -5.07 -5.44
C LYS A 52 27.42 -5.85 -6.73
N GLY A 53 26.52 -6.81 -6.64
CA GLY A 53 25.95 -7.47 -7.81
C GLY A 53 25.25 -6.46 -8.74
N ARG A 54 25.58 -6.47 -10.03
CA ARG A 54 24.79 -5.73 -11.03
C ARG A 54 23.46 -6.45 -11.27
N LYS A 55 22.35 -5.71 -11.22
CA LYS A 55 21.05 -6.23 -11.66
C LYS A 55 21.13 -6.55 -13.15
N ARG A 56 20.47 -7.63 -13.57
CA ARG A 56 20.37 -7.93 -15.00
C ARG A 56 19.63 -6.80 -15.70
N CYS A 57 20.06 -6.46 -16.91
CA CYS A 57 19.32 -5.52 -17.73
C CYS A 57 18.01 -6.17 -18.14
N ASP A 58 16.89 -5.57 -17.71
CA ASP A 58 15.58 -6.02 -18.12
C ASP A 58 15.26 -5.62 -19.56
N ARG A 59 14.26 -6.29 -20.13
CA ARG A 59 13.72 -5.92 -21.44
C ARG A 59 13.18 -4.48 -21.41
N LYS A 60 13.47 -3.73 -22.48
CA LYS A 60 12.95 -2.35 -22.66
C LYS A 60 11.43 -2.33 -22.58
N LYS A 61 10.91 -1.31 -21.89
CA LYS A 61 9.47 -1.05 -21.74
C LYS A 61 8.90 -0.56 -23.08
N CYS A 62 7.67 -0.99 -23.41
CA CYS A 62 6.93 -0.49 -24.57
C CYS A 62 6.45 0.96 -24.42
N THR A 63 6.43 1.49 -23.20
CA THR A 63 6.00 2.86 -22.91
C THR A 63 7.20 3.75 -22.65
N SER A 64 7.15 4.97 -23.19
CA SER A 64 8.13 6.02 -22.93
C SER A 64 7.64 6.96 -21.82
N ASN A 65 8.54 7.73 -21.21
CA ASN A 65 8.16 8.72 -20.20
C ASN A 65 7.19 9.78 -20.76
N ARG A 66 7.29 10.12 -22.05
CA ARG A 66 6.37 11.04 -22.72
C ARG A 66 4.94 10.49 -22.69
N TYR A 67 4.77 9.22 -23.05
CA TYR A 67 3.48 8.55 -23.06
C TYR A 67 2.92 8.32 -21.65
N ASN A 68 3.77 8.11 -20.65
CA ASN A 68 3.33 8.02 -19.26
C ASN A 68 2.77 9.37 -18.78
N ARG A 69 3.39 10.51 -19.14
CA ARG A 69 2.88 11.86 -18.82
C ARG A 69 1.54 12.17 -19.48
N THR A 70 1.33 11.71 -20.71
CA THR A 70 0.02 11.87 -21.37
C THR A 70 -1.05 11.03 -20.68
N LEU A 71 -0.72 9.80 -20.26
CA LEU A 71 -1.64 8.95 -19.48
C LEU A 71 -2.00 9.62 -18.15
N GLU A 72 -1.01 10.13 -17.42
CA GLU A 72 -1.21 10.84 -16.16
C GLU A 72 -2.16 12.04 -16.32
N ARG A 73 -2.02 12.79 -17.41
CA ARG A 73 -2.90 13.94 -17.72
C ARG A 73 -4.34 13.49 -17.96
N ILE A 74 -4.55 12.44 -18.74
CA ILE A 74 -5.89 11.88 -19.03
C ILE A 74 -6.56 11.46 -17.71
N VAL A 75 -5.83 10.71 -16.87
CA VAL A 75 -6.35 10.22 -15.58
C VAL A 75 -6.69 11.38 -14.64
N LYS A 76 -5.85 12.40 -14.54
CA LYS A 76 -6.09 13.57 -13.69
C LYS A 76 -7.27 14.42 -14.15
N GLN A 77 -7.46 14.57 -15.47
CA GLN A 77 -8.60 15.31 -16.01
C GLN A 77 -9.93 14.59 -15.77
N LYS A 78 -9.93 13.26 -15.79
CA LYS A 78 -11.13 12.42 -15.79
C LYS A 78 -11.01 11.27 -14.77
N PRO A 79 -11.09 11.57 -13.46
CA PRO A 79 -10.82 10.59 -12.40
C PRO A 79 -11.85 9.46 -12.30
N PHE A 80 -13.07 9.66 -12.80
CA PHE A 80 -14.17 8.69 -12.71
C PHE A 80 -14.30 7.78 -13.94
N LYS A 81 -13.45 7.94 -14.95
CA LYS A 81 -13.52 7.12 -16.16
C LYS A 81 -12.99 5.71 -15.93
N ASN A 82 -13.55 4.76 -16.66
CA ASN A 82 -13.07 3.38 -16.66
C ASN A 82 -11.71 3.28 -17.36
N VAL A 83 -10.87 2.35 -16.92
CA VAL A 83 -9.58 1.98 -17.55
C VAL A 83 -9.73 1.70 -19.04
N GLY A 84 -10.84 1.10 -19.47
CA GLY A 84 -11.10 0.85 -20.90
C GLY A 84 -11.26 2.12 -21.73
N GLU A 85 -11.90 3.15 -21.18
CA GLU A 85 -12.03 4.45 -21.86
C GLU A 85 -10.70 5.21 -21.87
N ILE A 86 -10.00 5.18 -20.74
CA ILE A 86 -8.66 5.78 -20.60
C ILE A 86 -7.70 5.12 -21.59
N HIS A 87 -7.78 3.80 -21.78
CA HIS A 87 -6.98 3.07 -22.77
C HIS A 87 -7.30 3.52 -24.20
N LYS A 88 -8.58 3.64 -24.57
CA LYS A 88 -8.99 4.15 -25.89
C LYS A 88 -8.45 5.56 -26.14
N GLU A 89 -8.58 6.46 -25.16
CA GLU A 89 -8.05 7.83 -25.26
C GLU A 89 -6.51 7.85 -25.36
N TRP A 90 -5.83 6.96 -24.64
CA TRP A 90 -4.37 6.86 -24.67
C TRP A 90 -3.86 6.24 -25.98
N THR A 91 -4.60 5.30 -26.57
CA THR A 91 -4.32 4.78 -27.90
C THR A 91 -4.61 5.81 -28.99
N ALA A 92 -5.67 6.62 -28.86
CA ALA A 92 -5.92 7.75 -29.74
C ALA A 92 -4.80 8.80 -29.69
N ALA A 93 -4.11 8.93 -28.55
CA ALA A 93 -2.91 9.76 -28.42
C ALA A 93 -1.63 9.14 -29.05
N GLY A 94 -1.76 8.01 -29.77
CA GLY A 94 -0.68 7.39 -30.54
C GLY A 94 0.08 6.28 -29.82
N VAL A 95 -0.43 5.75 -28.71
CA VAL A 95 0.23 4.66 -27.96
C VAL A 95 -0.36 3.30 -28.28
N SER A 96 0.43 2.45 -28.94
CA SER A 96 0.14 1.03 -29.11
C SER A 96 0.52 0.26 -27.83
N ALA A 97 -0.39 0.22 -26.86
CA ALA A 97 -0.25 -0.55 -25.64
C ALA A 97 -1.54 -1.31 -25.33
N SER A 98 -1.41 -2.43 -24.60
CA SER A 98 -2.57 -3.20 -24.16
C SER A 98 -3.29 -2.53 -22.98
N ARG A 99 -4.58 -2.88 -22.79
CA ARG A 99 -5.38 -2.44 -21.64
C ARG A 99 -4.70 -2.80 -20.31
N THR A 100 -4.16 -4.00 -20.18
CA THR A 100 -3.43 -4.46 -18.98
C THR A 100 -2.19 -3.60 -18.71
N THR A 101 -1.47 -3.20 -19.77
CA THR A 101 -0.31 -2.31 -19.63
C THR A 101 -0.73 -0.93 -19.11
N THR A 102 -1.86 -0.42 -19.61
CA THR A 102 -2.45 0.86 -19.13
C THR A 102 -2.73 0.78 -17.64
N HIS A 103 -3.42 -0.28 -17.20
CA HIS A 103 -3.73 -0.49 -15.79
C HIS A 103 -2.48 -0.57 -14.90
N ARG A 104 -1.49 -1.39 -15.28
CA ARG A 104 -0.23 -1.50 -14.53
C ARG A 104 0.50 -0.15 -14.46
N ARG A 105 0.51 0.63 -15.54
CA ARG A 105 1.14 1.97 -15.53
C ARG A 105 0.43 2.95 -14.63
N MET A 106 -0.90 2.91 -14.60
CA MET A 106 -1.67 3.71 -13.65
C MET A 106 -1.29 3.37 -12.21
N GLN A 107 -1.16 2.08 -11.90
CA GLN A 107 -0.70 1.62 -10.57
C GLN A 107 0.74 2.01 -10.26
N ASP A 108 1.68 1.87 -11.22
CA ASP A 108 3.08 2.31 -11.07
C ASP A 108 3.16 3.82 -10.73
N MET A 109 2.23 4.63 -11.24
CA MET A 109 2.11 6.07 -10.96
C MET A 109 1.35 6.38 -9.65
N GLY A 110 0.85 5.36 -8.95
CA GLY A 110 0.12 5.52 -7.69
C GLY A 110 -1.38 5.75 -7.83
N PHE A 111 -1.96 5.61 -9.03
CA PHE A 111 -3.42 5.68 -9.19
C PHE A 111 -4.06 4.35 -8.80
N SER A 112 -5.10 4.43 -7.96
CA SER A 112 -5.90 3.30 -7.54
C SER A 112 -7.37 3.52 -7.89
N CYS A 113 -8.07 2.41 -8.17
CA CYS A 113 -9.51 2.43 -8.26
C CYS A 113 -10.11 2.61 -6.85
N ARG A 114 -10.94 3.64 -6.68
CA ARG A 114 -11.68 3.88 -5.43
C ARG A 114 -13.17 3.69 -5.67
N ILE A 115 -13.82 2.93 -4.79
CA ILE A 115 -15.28 2.84 -4.77
C ILE A 115 -15.83 4.19 -4.31
N PRO A 116 -16.70 4.85 -5.10
CA PRO A 116 -17.28 6.14 -4.70
C PRO A 116 -18.12 5.97 -3.43
N CYS A 117 -18.00 6.91 -2.50
CA CYS A 117 -18.85 6.88 -1.32
C CYS A 117 -20.29 7.22 -1.70
N VAL A 118 -21.22 6.34 -1.40
CA VAL A 118 -22.66 6.63 -1.54
C VAL A 118 -23.04 7.65 -0.46
N LYS A 119 -23.58 8.78 -0.89
CA LYS A 119 -24.06 9.85 -0.01
C LYS A 119 -25.51 10.18 -0.37
N PRO A 120 -26.36 10.51 0.61
CA PRO A 120 -27.70 11.01 0.30
C PRO A 120 -27.57 12.33 -0.46
N LEU A 121 -28.39 12.49 -1.51
CA LEU A 121 -28.53 13.78 -2.18
C LEU A 121 -29.16 14.78 -1.21
N LEU A 122 -28.50 15.92 -1.04
CA LEU A 122 -28.98 17.00 -0.19
C LEU A 122 -29.44 18.16 -1.06
N ASN A 123 -30.54 18.78 -0.67
CA ASN A 123 -30.98 20.04 -1.26
C ASN A 123 -30.13 21.21 -0.70
N ASN A 124 -29.98 22.29 -1.46
CA ASN A 124 -29.28 23.52 -1.09
C ASN A 124 -29.70 24.05 0.29
N ARG A 125 -31.01 24.01 0.62
CA ARG A 125 -31.51 24.41 1.95
C ARG A 125 -30.93 23.55 3.07
N GLN A 126 -30.81 22.24 2.84
CA GLN A 126 -30.26 21.29 3.81
C GLN A 126 -28.75 21.49 3.98
N HIS A 127 -28.03 21.80 2.88
CA HIS A 127 -26.63 22.19 2.94
C HIS A 127 -26.41 23.43 3.80
N GLN A 128 -27.18 24.50 3.58
CA GLN A 128 -27.07 25.74 4.36
C GLN A 128 -27.35 25.51 5.85
N LYS A 129 -28.39 24.75 6.21
CA LYS A 129 -28.67 24.38 7.60
C LYS A 129 -27.52 23.60 8.25
N ARG A 130 -26.94 22.62 7.55
CA ARG A 130 -25.80 21.84 8.05
C ARG A 130 -24.54 22.69 8.23
N LEU A 131 -24.27 23.61 7.30
CA LEU A 131 -23.14 24.54 7.40
C LEU A 131 -23.31 25.52 8.57
N ALA A 132 -24.51 26.09 8.74
CA ALA A 132 -24.84 26.96 9.86
C ALA A 132 -24.72 26.23 11.21
N SER A 133 -25.27 25.01 11.31
CA SER A 133 -25.18 24.17 12.52
C SER A 133 -23.73 23.80 12.88
N LYS A 134 -22.87 23.51 11.90
CA LYS A 134 -21.43 23.30 12.16
C LYS A 134 -20.75 24.57 12.68
N ARG A 135 -21.07 25.73 12.10
CA ARG A 135 -20.52 27.02 12.54
C ARG A 135 -20.97 27.39 13.96
N THR A 136 -22.25 27.22 14.28
CA THR A 136 -22.78 27.50 15.62
C THR A 136 -22.31 26.48 16.65
N GLY A 137 -22.19 25.19 16.28
CA GLY A 137 -21.64 24.14 17.14
C GLY A 137 -20.17 24.39 17.52
N LEU A 138 -19.35 24.89 16.58
CA LEU A 138 -17.97 25.32 16.86
C LEU A 138 -17.90 26.56 17.76
N LEU A 139 -18.85 27.50 17.61
CA LEU A 139 -19.00 28.68 18.46
C LEU A 139 -19.44 28.32 19.89
N LEU A 140 -20.37 27.38 20.04
CA LEU A 140 -20.86 26.87 21.33
C LEU A 140 -19.92 25.86 22.00
N SER A 141 -19.04 25.21 21.24
CA SER A 141 -17.96 24.37 21.76
C SER A 141 -16.68 25.14 22.06
N SER A 142 -16.65 26.46 21.79
CA SER A 142 -15.52 27.31 22.13
C SER A 142 -15.59 27.69 23.62
N PRO A 143 -14.54 27.44 24.43
CA PRO A 143 -14.57 27.68 25.88
C PRO A 143 -14.88 29.13 26.28
N LYS A 144 -14.69 30.09 25.35
CA LYS A 144 -14.89 31.52 25.60
C LYS A 144 -16.36 31.95 25.69
N LEU A 145 -17.31 31.20 25.12
CA LEU A 145 -18.75 31.55 25.22
C LEU A 145 -19.48 30.82 26.36
N CYS A 146 -19.07 29.60 26.71
CA CYS A 146 -19.65 28.89 27.86
C CYS A 146 -19.41 29.61 29.19
N ALA A 147 -18.35 30.42 29.30
CA ALA A 147 -18.06 31.21 30.51
C ALA A 147 -18.87 32.52 30.62
N LEU A 148 -19.41 33.03 29.50
CA LEU A 148 -20.09 34.34 29.45
C LEU A 148 -21.62 34.23 29.42
N MET A 149 -22.18 33.09 29.01
CA MET A 149 -23.61 32.85 29.10
C MET A 149 -23.91 31.93 30.29
N LYS A 150 -24.17 32.52 31.46
CA LYS A 150 -24.90 31.85 32.56
C LYS A 150 -26.34 31.60 32.11
N VAL A 151 -26.57 30.62 31.24
CA VAL A 151 -27.92 30.13 30.94
C VAL A 151 -28.23 29.05 31.96
N THR A 152 -28.95 29.40 33.01
CA THR A 152 -29.65 28.45 33.86
C THR A 152 -30.72 27.76 33.02
N PHE A 153 -30.42 26.57 32.52
CA PHE A 153 -31.43 25.70 31.93
C PHE A 153 -32.21 25.04 33.07
N ALA A 154 -33.20 25.75 33.61
CA ALA A 154 -34.20 25.17 34.50
C ALA A 154 -35.19 24.37 33.64
N PHE A 155 -34.95 23.07 33.51
CA PHE A 155 -35.98 22.13 33.06
C PHE A 155 -36.43 21.31 34.28
N PRO A 156 -37.71 21.40 34.70
CA PRO A 156 -38.23 20.50 35.70
C PRO A 156 -38.33 19.09 35.10
N LEU A 157 -37.56 18.15 35.64
CA LEU A 157 -37.65 16.72 35.36
C LEU A 157 -38.84 16.14 36.14
N GLU A 158 -40.04 16.23 35.57
CA GLU A 158 -41.14 15.32 35.93
C GLU A 158 -40.88 13.99 35.20
N ILE A 159 -40.11 13.11 35.83
CA ILE A 159 -39.98 11.71 35.39
C ILE A 159 -41.18 10.96 35.99
N ARG A 160 -42.24 10.77 35.18
CA ARG A 160 -43.23 9.73 35.47
C ARG A 160 -42.54 8.37 35.36
N VAL A 161 -42.34 7.72 36.49
CA VAL A 161 -41.83 6.36 36.61
C VAL A 161 -42.90 5.38 36.08
N PRO A 162 -42.64 4.56 35.06
CA PRO A 162 -43.52 3.45 34.74
C PRO A 162 -43.27 2.32 35.74
N GLU A 163 -44.35 1.88 36.40
CA GLU A 163 -44.32 0.69 37.24
C GLU A 163 -43.90 -0.52 36.39
N SER A 164 -42.76 -1.12 36.74
CA SER A 164 -42.35 -2.42 36.21
C SER A 164 -42.15 -3.35 37.39
N GLY A 165 -43.04 -4.34 37.49
CA GLY A 165 -42.93 -5.42 38.43
C GLY A 165 -41.76 -6.35 38.14
N GLY A 166 -41.37 -7.11 39.17
CA GLY A 166 -40.80 -8.43 38.99
C GLY A 166 -39.29 -8.58 39.23
N ARG A 167 -38.97 -9.15 40.42
CA ARG A 167 -37.85 -10.04 40.76
C ARG A 167 -36.38 -9.56 40.66
N LYS A 168 -35.82 -9.39 41.88
CA LYS A 168 -34.57 -9.95 42.44
C LYS A 168 -33.40 -10.25 41.48
N GLU A 169 -32.26 -9.61 41.74
CA GLU A 169 -31.03 -10.32 42.15
C GLU A 169 -30.04 -9.34 42.80
N ARG A 170 -29.52 -9.72 43.97
CA ARG A 170 -28.47 -9.00 44.69
C ARG A 170 -27.17 -9.75 44.46
N HIS A 171 -26.19 -9.11 43.84
CA HIS A 171 -24.80 -9.55 43.94
C HIS A 171 -23.92 -8.38 44.40
N THR A 172 -23.55 -8.44 45.67
CA THR A 172 -22.52 -7.63 46.31
C THR A 172 -21.17 -8.20 45.90
N ILE A 173 -20.31 -7.38 45.28
CA ILE A 173 -18.91 -7.73 45.04
C ILE A 173 -18.10 -7.02 46.13
N HIS A 174 -17.49 -7.81 47.02
CA HIS A 174 -16.49 -7.32 47.97
C HIS A 174 -15.15 -7.18 47.23
N VAL A 175 -14.55 -6.00 47.35
CA VAL A 175 -13.20 -5.69 46.85
C VAL A 175 -12.17 -6.13 47.89
N ALA A 176 -11.15 -6.86 47.44
CA ALA A 176 -9.85 -6.98 48.11
C ALA A 176 -8.79 -6.44 47.15
#